data_AF-A0A2P8WF11-F1
#
_entry.id   AF-A0A2P8WF11-F1
#
_cell.length_a   1.000
_cell.length_b   1.000
_cell.length_c   1.000
_cell.angle_alpha   90.00
_cell.angle_beta   90.00
_cell.angle_gamma   90.00
#
_symmetry.space_group_name_H-M   'P 1'
#
loop_
_entity.id
_entity.type
_entity.pdbx_description
1 polymer ?
#
loop_
_entity_poly.entity_id
_entity_poly.type
_entity_poly.pdbx_seq_one_letter_code
_entity_poly.pdbx_strand_id
1 'polypeptide(L)'
;MALPLLEYSPSSQNQRVEGYEIPGDEQSRIYSMDTVTDAIDMDAVINAAYRQIFHEQQMLKANRQVALESQLRSHAITVRDFIRGLATSEAFRNWNYEVNNNYRFVELCIQRILGRNIYDEREKLAWSTLLATQGLQGFISHLLDSDEYIAAFGDHVVPYQRRRVLPQHDQGELPFERVPRYDQDYLNTLTELGYDFSSDRLITQAPFLEPSPAVRKAAGLLTLG
;
A
#
# COMPACT_ATOMS: atom_id res chain seq x y z
N MET A 1 13.91 -26.76 7.68
CA MET A 1 13.81 -26.94 6.21
C MET A 1 12.80 -25.92 5.71
N ALA A 2 13.18 -25.04 4.78
CA ALA A 2 12.24 -24.12 4.17
C ALA A 2 11.30 -24.91 3.24
N LEU A 3 9.99 -24.81 3.45
CA LEU A 3 9.02 -25.37 2.53
C LEU A 3 9.08 -24.56 1.23
N PRO A 4 9.20 -25.21 0.05
CA PRO A 4 9.15 -24.50 -1.22
C PRO A 4 7.77 -23.85 -1.40
N LEU A 5 7.71 -22.76 -2.15
CA LEU A 5 6.46 -22.11 -2.52
C LEU A 5 5.57 -23.11 -3.28
N LEU A 6 4.28 -23.18 -2.93
CA LEU A 6 3.33 -24.02 -3.65
C LEU A 6 3.19 -23.55 -5.11
N GLU A 7 3.18 -24.50 -6.04
CA GLU A 7 2.99 -24.20 -7.46
C GLU A 7 1.56 -23.73 -7.75
N TYR A 8 1.45 -22.73 -8.62
CA TYR A 8 0.18 -22.21 -9.14
C TYR A 8 0.29 -21.92 -10.64
N SER A 9 -0.84 -22.00 -11.34
CA SER A 9 -0.89 -21.74 -12.79
C SER A 9 -1.03 -20.25 -13.06
N PRO A 10 -0.25 -19.68 -13.99
CA PRO A 10 -0.35 -18.26 -14.29
C PRO A 10 -1.54 -17.98 -15.22
N SER A 11 -2.24 -16.86 -14.99
CA SER A 11 -3.38 -16.42 -15.80
C SER A 11 -2.94 -15.52 -16.96
N SER A 12 -3.83 -15.31 -17.93
CA SER A 12 -3.63 -14.36 -19.04
C SER A 12 -3.83 -12.93 -18.53
N GLN A 13 -2.74 -12.17 -18.42
CA GLN A 13 -2.73 -10.77 -18.01
C GLN A 13 -1.90 -9.92 -18.99
N ASN A 14 -2.25 -8.64 -19.14
CA ASN A 14 -1.66 -7.73 -20.15
C ASN A 14 -0.14 -7.63 -20.06
N GLN A 15 0.39 -7.56 -18.83
CA GLN A 15 1.82 -7.43 -18.55
C GLN A 15 2.68 -8.64 -18.95
N ARG A 16 2.08 -9.81 -19.24
CA ARG A 16 2.82 -11.03 -19.61
C ARG A 16 3.15 -11.10 -21.09
N VAL A 17 2.41 -10.37 -21.92
CA VAL A 17 2.63 -10.32 -23.36
C VAL A 17 3.59 -9.17 -23.66
N GLU A 18 4.41 -9.22 -24.70
CA GLU A 18 5.20 -8.04 -25.09
C GLU A 18 4.30 -6.97 -25.71
N GLY A 19 4.55 -5.70 -25.39
CA GLY A 19 3.83 -4.56 -25.92
C GLY A 19 4.70 -3.87 -26.95
N TYR A 20 4.20 -3.71 -28.18
CA TYR A 20 4.91 -3.01 -29.26
C TYR A 20 4.49 -1.54 -29.35
N GLU A 21 4.22 -0.92 -28.20
CA GLU A 21 3.64 0.40 -28.07
C GLU A 21 4.69 1.51 -28.01
N ILE A 22 4.35 2.69 -28.54
CA ILE A 22 5.15 3.91 -28.41
C ILE A 22 4.71 4.60 -27.11
N PRO A 23 5.64 5.05 -26.24
CA PRO A 23 5.30 5.75 -25.02
C PRO A 23 4.39 6.96 -25.27
N GLY A 24 3.30 7.04 -24.51
CA GLY A 24 2.32 8.13 -24.53
C GLY A 24 1.89 8.55 -23.12
N ASP A 25 0.92 9.45 -23.03
CA ASP A 25 0.53 10.09 -21.77
C ASP A 25 -0.11 9.14 -20.73
N GLU A 26 -0.68 8.02 -21.19
CA GLU A 26 -1.33 7.03 -20.32
C GLU A 26 -0.35 6.11 -19.58
N GLN A 27 0.95 6.15 -19.91
CA GLN A 27 1.95 5.34 -19.23
C GLN A 27 2.28 5.89 -17.84
N SER A 28 2.47 4.99 -16.89
CA SER A 28 2.88 5.36 -15.53
C SER A 28 4.23 6.06 -15.55
N ARG A 29 4.34 7.18 -14.83
CA ARG A 29 5.61 7.88 -14.68
C ARG A 29 6.60 7.01 -13.91
N ILE A 30 7.73 6.73 -14.54
CA ILE A 30 8.82 5.96 -13.93
C ILE A 30 9.65 6.89 -13.05
N TYR A 31 9.80 6.52 -11.78
CA TYR A 31 10.70 7.18 -10.83
C TYR A 31 11.90 6.25 -10.59
N SER A 32 13.08 6.66 -11.03
CA SER A 32 14.32 5.91 -10.84
C SER A 32 15.38 6.77 -10.15
N MET A 33 16.17 6.16 -9.27
CA MET A 33 17.35 6.80 -8.67
C MET A 33 18.38 7.20 -9.72
N ASP A 34 18.47 6.47 -10.84
CA ASP A 34 19.46 6.75 -11.90
C ASP A 34 19.21 8.10 -12.60
N THR A 35 17.97 8.60 -12.52
CA THR A 35 17.56 9.87 -13.15
C THR A 35 17.63 11.05 -12.19
N VAL A 36 17.90 10.82 -10.91
CA VAL A 36 17.91 11.86 -9.87
C VAL A 36 19.15 12.73 -10.04
N THR A 37 18.93 14.02 -10.29
CA THR A 37 20.02 15.01 -10.36
C THR A 37 19.96 15.98 -9.18
N ASP A 38 18.77 16.41 -8.80
CA ASP A 38 18.55 17.39 -7.74
C ASP A 38 17.88 16.79 -6.49
N ALA A 39 17.95 17.52 -5.37
CA ALA A 39 17.26 17.16 -4.14
C ALA A 39 15.72 17.09 -4.32
N ILE A 40 15.17 17.86 -5.26
CA ILE A 40 13.74 17.87 -5.59
C ILE A 40 13.34 16.55 -6.25
N ASP A 41 14.15 16.02 -7.15
CA ASP A 41 13.90 14.72 -7.79
C ASP A 41 13.98 13.59 -6.77
N MET A 42 14.93 13.70 -5.83
CA MET A 42 15.05 12.74 -4.73
C MET A 42 13.78 12.74 -3.85
N ASP A 43 13.25 13.91 -3.52
CA ASP A 43 11.99 14.05 -2.79
C ASP A 43 10.82 13.45 -3.58
N ALA A 44 10.81 13.63 -4.91
CA ALA A 44 9.79 13.06 -5.79
C ALA A 44 9.83 11.52 -5.79
N VAL A 45 11.01 10.90 -5.84
CA VAL A 45 11.19 9.44 -5.73
C VAL A 45 10.70 8.93 -4.38
N ILE A 46 11.08 9.59 -3.28
CA ILE A 46 10.63 9.23 -1.94
C ILE A 46 9.10 9.31 -1.84
N ASN A 47 8.51 10.41 -2.30
CA ASN A 47 7.07 10.62 -2.27
C ASN A 47 6.33 9.59 -3.14
N ALA A 48 6.87 9.24 -4.32
CA ALA A 48 6.32 8.22 -5.19
C ALA A 48 6.33 6.84 -4.52
N ALA A 49 7.42 6.47 -3.84
CA ALA A 49 7.52 5.22 -3.10
C ALA A 49 6.54 5.15 -1.92
N TYR A 50 6.37 6.24 -1.17
CA TYR A 50 5.31 6.32 -0.15
C TYR A 50 3.92 6.18 -0.75
N ARG A 51 3.64 6.88 -1.86
CA ARG A 51 2.34 6.79 -2.53
C ARG A 51 2.07 5.36 -3.02
N GLN A 52 3.07 4.68 -3.58
CA GLN A 52 2.91 3.32 -4.06
C GLN A 52 2.60 2.32 -2.93
N ILE A 53 3.30 2.39 -1.79
CA ILE A 53 3.17 1.40 -0.71
C ILE A 53 2.03 1.72 0.25
N PHE A 54 1.83 2.99 0.59
CA PHE A 54 0.84 3.41 1.60
C PHE A 54 -0.46 3.96 0.97
N HIS A 55 -0.44 4.29 -0.32
CA HIS A 55 -1.45 5.12 -0.97
C HIS A 55 -1.58 6.52 -0.31
N GLU A 56 -2.26 7.43 -0.98
CA GLU A 56 -2.36 8.83 -0.55
C GLU A 56 -2.99 8.98 0.86
N GLN A 57 -3.91 8.10 1.22
CA GLN A 57 -4.64 8.14 2.50
C GLN A 57 -3.76 7.93 3.73
N GLN A 58 -2.61 7.29 3.59
CA GLN A 58 -1.71 6.96 4.70
C GLN A 58 -0.40 7.78 4.67
N MET A 59 -0.26 8.76 3.77
CA MET A 59 0.89 9.69 3.67
C MET A 59 0.87 10.77 4.77
N LEU A 60 0.66 10.36 6.01
CA LEU A 60 0.65 11.22 7.18
C LEU A 60 2.08 11.45 7.68
N LYS A 61 2.35 12.62 8.27
CA LYS A 61 3.66 12.92 8.88
C LYS A 61 4.06 11.88 9.95
N ALA A 62 3.09 11.32 10.68
CA ALA A 62 3.33 10.30 11.69
C ALA A 62 3.81 8.95 11.12
N ASN A 63 3.47 8.65 9.85
CA ASN A 63 3.84 7.38 9.22
C ASN A 63 5.20 7.46 8.49
N ARG A 64 5.81 8.64 8.37
CA ARG A 64 7.09 8.83 7.69
C ARG A 64 8.25 8.21 8.46
N GLN A 65 9.09 7.49 7.72
CA GLN A 65 10.28 6.80 8.19
C GLN A 65 11.53 7.64 7.89
N VAL A 66 11.80 8.65 8.73
CA VAL A 66 12.89 9.62 8.52
C VAL A 66 14.26 8.95 8.39
N ALA A 67 14.51 7.89 9.17
CA ALA A 67 15.78 7.15 9.12
C ALA A 67 15.99 6.48 7.74
N LEU A 68 14.95 5.86 7.19
CA LEU A 68 15.01 5.23 5.86
C LEU A 68 15.18 6.27 4.75
N GLU A 69 14.51 7.43 4.86
CA GLU A 69 14.67 8.53 3.91
C GLU A 69 16.11 9.04 3.89
N SER A 70 16.73 9.20 5.07
CA SER A 70 18.13 9.62 5.17
C SER A 70 19.09 8.60 4.55
N GLN A 71 18.85 7.31 4.75
CA GLN A 71 19.67 6.24 4.17
C GLN A 71 19.56 6.21 2.65
N LEU A 72 18.37 6.45 2.09
CA LEU A 72 18.17 6.51 0.64
C LEU A 72 18.88 7.73 0.03
N ARG A 73 18.76 8.90 0.66
CA ARG A 73 19.46 10.13 0.23
C ARG A 73 20.98 9.96 0.25
N SER A 74 21.50 9.24 1.25
CA SER A 74 22.94 8.95 1.34
C SER A 74 23.39 7.81 0.44
N HIS A 75 22.51 7.24 -0.38
CA HIS A 75 22.79 6.08 -1.25
C HIS A 75 23.32 4.86 -0.47
N ALA A 76 22.96 4.74 0.80
CA ALA A 76 23.35 3.60 1.64
C ALA A 76 22.46 2.38 1.40
N ILE A 77 21.25 2.60 0.90
CA ILE A 77 20.26 1.57 0.57
C ILE A 77 19.74 1.80 -0.86
N THR A 78 19.30 0.72 -1.51
CA THR A 78 18.66 0.79 -2.83
C THR A 78 17.17 1.16 -2.71
N VAL A 79 16.50 1.44 -3.84
CA VAL A 79 15.04 1.67 -3.83
C VAL A 79 14.33 0.39 -3.40
N ARG A 80 14.79 -0.78 -3.85
CA ARG A 80 14.25 -2.07 -3.40
C ARG A 80 14.33 -2.21 -1.87
N ASP A 81 15.47 -1.86 -1.27
CA ASP A 81 15.64 -1.92 0.19
C ASP A 81 14.78 -0.88 0.91
N PHE A 82 14.60 0.30 0.32
CA PHE A 82 13.68 1.31 0.82
C PHE A 82 12.24 0.81 0.83
N ILE A 83 11.77 0.20 -0.27
CA ILE A 83 10.45 -0.43 -0.36
C ILE A 83 10.32 -1.56 0.68
N ARG A 84 11.37 -2.37 0.87
CA ARG A 84 11.41 -3.39 1.94
C ARG A 84 11.22 -2.76 3.31
N GLY A 85 11.90 -1.66 3.61
CA GLY A 85 11.77 -0.91 4.85
C GLY A 85 10.36 -0.33 5.05
N LEU A 86 9.74 0.22 4.00
CA LEU A 86 8.38 0.75 4.09
C LEU A 86 7.34 -0.36 4.34
N ALA A 87 7.42 -1.47 3.60
CA ALA A 87 6.49 -2.59 3.72
C ALA A 87 6.67 -3.40 5.02
N THR A 88 7.80 -3.27 5.71
CA THR A 88 8.05 -3.88 7.03
C THR A 88 7.83 -2.92 8.20
N SER A 89 7.54 -1.65 7.92
CA SER A 89 7.34 -0.62 8.95
C SER A 89 6.11 -0.91 9.83
N GLU A 90 6.15 -0.39 11.05
CA GLU A 90 5.03 -0.49 12.00
C GLU A 90 3.76 0.16 11.45
N ALA A 91 3.89 1.29 10.74
CA ALA A 91 2.75 1.93 10.09
C ALA A 91 2.09 1.01 9.05
N PHE A 92 2.89 0.31 8.24
CA PHE A 92 2.34 -0.61 7.25
C PHE A 92 1.65 -1.80 7.92
N ARG A 93 2.26 -2.33 8.98
CA ARG A 93 1.71 -3.42 9.78
C ARG A 93 0.37 -3.04 10.42
N ASN A 94 0.32 -1.96 11.19
CA ASN A 94 -0.88 -1.58 11.94
C ASN A 94 -2.05 -1.24 11.01
N TRP A 95 -1.77 -0.51 9.91
CA TRP A 95 -2.83 -0.02 9.03
C TRP A 95 -3.21 -0.97 7.90
N ASN A 96 -2.35 -1.89 7.47
CA ASN A 96 -2.65 -2.79 6.35
C ASN A 96 -2.63 -4.26 6.76
N TYR A 97 -1.73 -4.70 7.64
CA TYR A 97 -1.65 -6.11 8.02
C TYR A 97 -2.70 -6.49 9.07
N GLU A 98 -2.81 -5.73 10.17
CA GLU A 98 -3.67 -6.11 11.30
C GLU A 98 -5.17 -6.06 11.00
N VAL A 99 -5.56 -5.28 10.00
CA VAL A 99 -6.96 -5.09 9.59
C VAL A 99 -7.39 -6.06 8.48
N ASN A 100 -6.52 -6.97 8.05
CA ASN A 100 -6.78 -7.90 6.95
C ASN A 100 -6.44 -9.33 7.33
N ASN A 101 -7.12 -10.28 6.68
CA ASN A 101 -6.71 -11.68 6.72
C ASN A 101 -5.44 -11.89 5.86
N ASN A 102 -4.75 -13.02 6.07
CA ASN A 102 -3.51 -13.32 5.35
C ASN A 102 -3.70 -13.34 3.82
N TYR A 103 -4.84 -13.82 3.32
CA TYR A 103 -5.11 -13.95 1.90
C TYR A 103 -5.26 -12.58 1.21
N ARG A 104 -6.01 -11.68 1.83
CA ARG A 104 -6.25 -10.31 1.36
C ARG A 104 -5.00 -9.46 1.50
N PHE A 105 -4.25 -9.63 2.59
CA PHE A 105 -2.99 -8.93 2.77
C PHE A 105 -1.97 -9.28 1.67
N VAL A 106 -1.86 -10.56 1.33
CA VAL A 106 -1.03 -11.03 0.21
C VAL A 106 -1.44 -10.36 -1.10
N GLU A 107 -2.75 -10.27 -1.39
CA GLU A 107 -3.26 -9.57 -2.56
C GLU A 107 -2.81 -8.11 -2.61
N LEU A 108 -2.98 -7.39 -1.50
CA LEU A 108 -2.55 -5.99 -1.39
C LEU A 108 -1.05 -5.85 -1.64
N CYS A 109 -0.24 -6.74 -1.09
CA CYS A 109 1.21 -6.72 -1.31
C CYS A 109 1.58 -6.99 -2.77
N ILE A 110 0.95 -7.96 -3.43
CA ILE A 110 1.18 -8.24 -4.86
C ILE A 110 0.82 -7.03 -5.71
N GLN A 111 -0.34 -6.41 -5.45
CA GLN A 111 -0.78 -5.21 -6.18
C GLN A 111 0.17 -4.03 -6.00
N ARG A 112 0.61 -3.75 -4.76
CA ARG A 112 1.46 -2.59 -4.46
C ARG A 112 2.93 -2.79 -4.82
N ILE A 113 3.47 -3.99 -4.63
CA ILE A 113 4.91 -4.26 -4.80
C ILE A 113 5.22 -4.81 -6.19
N LEU A 114 4.44 -5.79 -6.69
CA LEU A 114 4.64 -6.35 -8.04
C LEU A 114 3.87 -5.57 -9.11
N GLY A 115 3.02 -4.63 -8.72
CA GLY A 115 2.29 -3.78 -9.66
C GLY A 115 1.31 -4.55 -10.54
N ARG A 116 0.75 -5.67 -10.04
CA ARG A 116 -0.14 -6.55 -10.81
C ARG A 116 -1.29 -7.13 -10.00
N ASN A 117 -2.28 -7.67 -10.69
CA ASN A 117 -3.30 -8.50 -10.05
C ASN A 117 -2.81 -9.93 -9.83
N ILE A 118 -3.44 -10.62 -8.89
CA ILE A 118 -3.22 -12.05 -8.65
C ILE A 118 -3.67 -12.85 -9.87
N TYR A 119 -2.98 -13.95 -10.17
CA TYR A 119 -3.34 -14.87 -11.23
C TYR A 119 -4.55 -15.75 -10.89
N ASP A 120 -4.52 -16.37 -9.70
CA ASP A 120 -5.55 -17.31 -9.24
C ASP A 120 -5.60 -17.37 -7.69
N GLU A 121 -6.65 -17.96 -7.13
CA GLU A 121 -6.79 -18.17 -5.69
C GLU A 121 -5.65 -19.02 -5.11
N ARG A 122 -5.11 -19.96 -5.89
CA ARG A 122 -3.95 -20.78 -5.49
C ARG A 122 -2.71 -19.94 -5.21
N GLU A 123 -2.51 -18.83 -5.94
CA GLU A 123 -1.41 -17.91 -5.67
C GLU A 123 -1.58 -17.24 -4.29
N LYS A 124 -2.81 -16.81 -3.94
CA LYS A 124 -3.10 -16.30 -2.58
C LYS A 124 -2.73 -17.33 -1.51
N LEU A 125 -3.12 -18.59 -1.70
CA LEU A 125 -2.85 -19.66 -0.76
C LEU A 125 -1.34 -19.93 -0.60
N ALA A 126 -0.61 -20.01 -1.71
CA ALA A 126 0.84 -20.24 -1.71
C ALA A 126 1.58 -19.18 -0.89
N TRP A 127 1.31 -17.91 -1.19
CA TRP A 127 1.95 -16.78 -0.50
C TRP A 127 1.47 -16.61 0.94
N SER A 128 0.20 -16.88 1.24
CA SER A 128 -0.31 -16.81 2.61
C SER A 128 0.32 -17.86 3.54
N THR A 129 0.69 -19.02 2.99
CA THR A 129 1.41 -20.08 3.72
C THR A 129 2.83 -19.62 4.04
N LEU A 130 3.50 -18.94 3.11
CA LEU A 130 4.82 -18.36 3.33
C LEU A 130 4.77 -17.26 4.40
N LEU A 131 3.76 -16.38 4.32
CA LEU A 131 3.52 -15.34 5.31
C LEU A 131 3.29 -15.91 6.72
N ALA A 132 2.51 -16.99 6.84
CA ALA A 132 2.25 -17.64 8.12
C ALA A 132 3.49 -18.35 8.71
N THR A 133 4.38 -18.86 7.86
CA THR A 133 5.56 -19.64 8.30
C THR A 133 6.78 -18.78 8.59
N GLN A 134 7.00 -17.71 7.83
CA GLN A 134 8.19 -16.84 7.95
C GLN A 134 7.89 -15.45 8.50
N GLY A 135 6.61 -15.12 8.69
CA GLY A 135 6.17 -13.79 9.12
C GLY A 135 6.28 -12.74 8.02
N LEU A 136 5.94 -11.51 8.40
CA LEU A 136 5.89 -10.34 7.50
C LEU A 136 7.22 -10.08 6.81
N GLN A 137 8.33 -10.05 7.56
CA GLN A 137 9.64 -9.69 7.03
C GLN A 137 10.17 -10.72 6.03
N GLY A 138 9.99 -12.02 6.31
CA GLY A 138 10.35 -13.09 5.38
C GLY A 138 9.53 -13.03 4.09
N PHE A 139 8.22 -12.83 4.23
CA PHE A 139 7.32 -12.69 3.08
C PHE A 139 7.69 -11.53 2.14
N ILE A 140 7.89 -10.32 2.68
CA ILE A 140 8.26 -9.16 1.87
C ILE A 140 9.63 -9.36 1.21
N SER A 141 10.58 -9.98 1.91
CA SER A 141 11.90 -10.26 1.34
C SER A 141 11.79 -11.22 0.16
N HIS A 142 11.06 -12.33 0.30
CA HIS A 142 10.83 -13.26 -0.80
C HIS A 142 10.09 -12.65 -1.99
N LEU A 143 9.18 -11.69 -1.74
CA LEU A 143 8.45 -11.01 -2.81
C LEU A 143 9.37 -10.08 -3.63
N LEU A 144 10.23 -9.32 -2.94
CA LEU A 144 11.17 -8.38 -3.56
C LEU A 144 12.37 -9.06 -4.22
N ASP A 145 12.77 -10.22 -3.69
CA ASP A 145 13.87 -11.02 -4.23
C ASP A 145 13.39 -11.97 -5.35
N SER A 146 12.12 -11.88 -5.77
CA SER A 146 11.58 -12.65 -6.88
C SER A 146 12.14 -12.17 -8.23
N ASP A 147 12.38 -13.11 -9.14
CA ASP A 147 12.83 -12.81 -10.50
C ASP A 147 11.87 -11.86 -11.23
N GLU A 148 10.57 -11.94 -10.91
CA GLU A 148 9.55 -11.05 -11.46
C GLU A 148 9.78 -9.59 -11.07
N TYR A 149 10.09 -9.32 -9.80
CA TYR A 149 10.38 -7.96 -9.32
C TYR A 149 11.67 -7.43 -9.95
N ILE A 150 12.72 -8.25 -9.94
CA ILE A 150 14.04 -7.88 -10.46
C ILE A 150 13.97 -7.59 -11.97
N ALA A 151 13.25 -8.41 -12.74
CA ALA A 151 13.09 -8.20 -14.17
C ALA A 151 12.24 -6.97 -14.52
N ALA A 152 11.27 -6.61 -13.67
CA ALA A 152 10.36 -5.49 -13.94
C ALA A 152 10.89 -4.13 -13.49
N PHE A 153 11.50 -4.06 -12.30
CA PHE A 153 11.89 -2.81 -11.64
C PHE A 153 13.39 -2.74 -11.31
N GLY A 154 14.04 -3.90 -11.11
CA GLY A 154 15.41 -3.93 -10.61
C GLY A 154 15.55 -3.30 -9.23
N ASP A 155 16.68 -2.62 -8.99
CA ASP A 155 17.04 -2.14 -7.64
C ASP A 155 16.81 -0.64 -7.44
N HIS A 156 16.66 0.10 -8.54
CA HIS A 156 16.68 1.57 -8.55
C HIS A 156 15.34 2.21 -8.95
N VAL A 157 14.37 1.43 -9.42
CA VAL A 157 13.06 1.92 -9.87
C VAL A 157 12.00 1.70 -8.80
N VAL A 158 11.17 2.72 -8.58
CA VAL A 158 9.99 2.62 -7.71
C VAL A 158 8.92 1.78 -8.42
N PRO A 159 8.30 0.79 -7.75
CA PRO A 159 7.22 0.00 -8.34
C PRO A 159 6.05 0.86 -8.80
N TYR A 160 5.38 0.43 -9.87
CA TYR A 160 4.19 1.07 -10.41
C TYR A 160 3.25 0.00 -10.97
N GLN A 161 1.97 0.34 -11.15
CA GLN A 161 1.00 -0.57 -11.76
C GLN A 161 1.36 -0.82 -13.23
N ARG A 162 1.69 -2.06 -13.56
CA ARG A 162 2.14 -2.45 -14.89
C ARG A 162 0.96 -2.58 -15.83
N ARG A 163 1.07 -1.96 -17.01
CA ARG A 163 0.12 -2.09 -18.14
C ARG A 163 -1.35 -1.98 -17.76
N ARG A 164 -1.69 -0.91 -17.04
CA ARG A 164 -3.06 -0.59 -16.66
C ARG A 164 -3.94 -0.27 -17.88
N VAL A 165 -3.42 0.53 -18.80
CA VAL A 165 -4.12 0.99 -20.01
C VAL A 165 -3.48 0.32 -21.21
N LEU A 166 -4.30 -0.30 -22.06
CA LEU A 166 -3.84 -0.83 -23.33
C LEU A 166 -3.84 0.28 -24.38
N PRO A 167 -2.91 0.25 -25.35
CA PRO A 167 -3.00 1.12 -26.52
C PRO A 167 -4.39 1.05 -27.16
N GLN A 168 -4.90 2.19 -27.63
CA GLN A 168 -6.22 2.34 -28.28
C GLN A 168 -7.43 2.23 -27.36
N HIS A 169 -7.23 1.98 -26.06
CA HIS A 169 -8.30 2.04 -25.07
C HIS A 169 -8.21 3.34 -24.26
N ASP A 170 -9.30 4.12 -24.25
CA ASP A 170 -9.39 5.34 -23.43
C ASP A 170 -9.54 5.04 -21.93
N GLN A 171 -10.03 3.83 -21.61
CA GLN A 171 -10.22 3.37 -20.22
C GLN A 171 -9.41 2.10 -19.98
N GLY A 172 -8.47 2.17 -19.05
CA GLY A 172 -7.74 1.01 -18.55
C GLY A 172 -8.38 0.36 -17.32
N GLU A 173 -7.66 -0.60 -16.76
CA GLU A 173 -8.00 -1.23 -15.49
C GLU A 173 -8.05 -0.21 -14.34
N LEU A 174 -8.74 -0.60 -13.27
CA LEU A 174 -8.85 0.22 -12.07
C LEU A 174 -7.46 0.44 -11.44
N PRO A 175 -7.14 1.68 -11.02
CA PRO A 175 -5.94 1.95 -10.26
C PRO A 175 -5.95 1.20 -8.91
N PHE A 176 -4.81 0.67 -8.49
CA PHE A 176 -4.73 -0.03 -7.20
C PHE A 176 -4.95 0.89 -6.01
N GLU A 177 -4.79 2.20 -6.15
CA GLU A 177 -5.12 3.17 -5.11
C GLU A 177 -6.61 3.15 -4.74
N ARG A 178 -7.48 2.67 -5.65
CA ARG A 178 -8.92 2.50 -5.38
C ARG A 178 -9.23 1.27 -4.53
N VAL A 179 -8.28 0.35 -4.38
CA VAL A 179 -8.46 -0.83 -3.55
C VAL A 179 -8.51 -0.38 -2.08
N PRO A 180 -9.63 -0.61 -1.38
CA PRO A 180 -9.78 -0.13 0.00
C PRO A 180 -8.80 -0.85 0.92
N ARG A 181 -8.53 -0.21 2.06
CA ARG A 181 -7.59 -0.70 3.07
C ARG A 181 -7.97 -2.08 3.62
N TYR A 182 -9.26 -2.30 3.86
CA TYR A 182 -9.82 -3.56 4.34
C TYR A 182 -11.13 -3.85 3.62
N ASP A 183 -11.54 -5.11 3.65
CA ASP A 183 -12.73 -5.59 2.95
C ASP A 183 -13.97 -5.67 3.88
N GLN A 184 -15.08 -6.14 3.33
CA GLN A 184 -16.35 -6.33 4.04
C GLN A 184 -16.20 -7.24 5.28
N ASP A 185 -15.30 -8.23 5.24
CA ASP A 185 -15.05 -9.11 6.39
C ASP A 185 -14.65 -8.33 7.64
N TYR A 186 -13.69 -7.40 7.51
CA TYR A 186 -13.25 -6.58 8.63
C TYR A 186 -14.30 -5.55 9.04
N LEU A 187 -15.04 -5.01 8.07
CA LEU A 187 -16.20 -4.14 8.36
C LEU A 187 -17.22 -4.86 9.24
N ASN A 188 -17.52 -6.13 8.94
CA ASN A 188 -18.44 -6.93 9.75
C ASN A 188 -17.90 -7.11 11.18
N THR A 189 -16.60 -7.43 11.33
CA THR A 189 -15.96 -7.50 12.67
C THR A 189 -16.10 -6.18 13.44
N LEU A 190 -15.90 -5.03 12.77
CA LEU A 190 -16.07 -3.73 13.41
C LEU A 190 -17.54 -3.46 13.78
N THR A 191 -18.49 -3.84 12.93
CA THR A 191 -19.92 -3.72 13.26
C THR A 191 -20.30 -4.60 14.45
N GLU A 192 -19.77 -5.81 14.56
CA GLU A 192 -19.93 -6.69 15.73
C GLU A 192 -19.33 -6.08 17.00
N LEU A 193 -18.23 -5.34 16.89
CA LEU A 193 -17.63 -4.58 18.00
C LEU A 193 -18.45 -3.34 18.40
N GLY A 194 -19.54 -3.03 17.69
CA GLY A 194 -20.44 -1.91 17.98
C GLY A 194 -20.14 -0.62 17.21
N TYR A 195 -19.28 -0.66 16.18
CA TYR A 195 -19.05 0.49 15.29
C TYR A 195 -20.17 0.58 14.23
N ASP A 196 -20.88 1.71 14.18
CA ASP A 196 -22.04 1.90 13.29
C ASP A 196 -21.71 2.59 11.96
N PHE A 197 -21.47 1.89 10.85
CA PHE A 197 -21.11 2.56 9.58
C PHE A 197 -22.30 3.06 8.74
N SER A 198 -23.51 3.19 9.32
CA SER A 198 -24.67 3.69 8.60
C SER A 198 -24.51 5.16 8.15
N SER A 199 -25.11 5.51 7.02
CA SER A 199 -25.15 6.90 6.52
C SER A 199 -25.87 7.85 7.49
N ASP A 200 -26.80 7.30 8.26
CA ASP A 200 -27.70 8.04 9.14
C ASP A 200 -27.14 8.14 10.56
N ARG A 201 -25.87 7.72 10.76
CA ARG A 201 -25.18 7.82 12.05
C ARG A 201 -25.21 9.27 12.54
N LEU A 202 -26.07 9.53 13.52
CA LEU A 202 -25.95 10.72 14.33
C LEU A 202 -24.65 10.57 15.12
N ILE A 203 -23.64 11.39 14.81
CA ILE A 203 -22.45 11.54 15.66
C ILE A 203 -22.97 12.16 16.96
N THR A 204 -23.48 11.34 17.88
CA THR A 204 -23.77 11.77 19.23
C THR A 204 -22.45 12.26 19.79
N GLN A 205 -22.39 13.54 20.16
CA GLN A 205 -21.18 14.16 20.70
C GLN A 205 -20.62 13.25 21.79
N ALA A 206 -19.46 12.66 21.54
CA ALA A 206 -18.84 11.80 22.52
C ALA A 206 -18.57 12.62 23.79
N PRO A 207 -18.63 12.01 24.99
CA PRO A 207 -18.53 12.75 26.26
C PRO A 207 -17.21 13.53 26.44
N PHE A 208 -16.18 13.28 25.63
CA PHE A 208 -14.93 14.05 25.63
C PHE A 208 -15.00 15.38 24.88
N LEU A 209 -16.02 15.60 24.03
CA LEU A 209 -16.30 16.89 23.40
C LEU A 209 -17.17 17.79 24.27
N GLU A 210 -17.84 17.24 25.29
CA GLU A 210 -18.59 18.05 26.23
C GLU A 210 -17.63 18.74 27.20
N PRO A 211 -17.55 20.09 27.21
CA PRO A 211 -16.78 20.77 28.24
C PRO A 211 -17.37 20.46 29.61
N SER A 212 -16.52 20.51 30.65
CA SER A 212 -16.93 20.13 32.00
C SER A 212 -18.21 20.87 32.43
N PRO A 213 -19.06 20.28 33.30
CA PRO A 213 -20.32 20.91 33.72
C PRO A 213 -20.14 22.35 34.23
N ALA A 214 -18.98 22.65 34.83
CA ALA A 214 -18.61 23.99 35.27
C ALA A 214 -18.44 24.98 34.09
N VAL A 215 -17.78 24.57 33.01
CA VAL A 215 -17.58 25.38 31.81
C VAL A 215 -18.89 25.61 31.07
N ARG A 216 -19.76 24.58 31.00
CA ARG A 216 -21.12 24.73 30.42
C ARG A 216 -21.98 25.72 31.19
N LYS A 217 -21.92 25.68 32.52
CA LYS A 217 -22.66 26.62 33.39
C LYS A 217 -22.15 28.06 33.25
N ALA A 218 -20.84 28.26 33.10
CA ALA A 218 -20.25 29.57 32.84
C ALA A 218 -20.59 30.12 31.45
N ALA A 219 -20.54 29.28 30.41
CA ALA A 219 -20.92 29.66 29.05
C ALA A 219 -22.41 30.01 28.92
N GLY A 220 -23.30 29.24 29.56
CA GLY A 220 -24.74 29.53 29.58
C GLY A 220 -25.10 30.85 30.29
N LEU A 221 -24.31 31.26 31.28
CA LEU A 221 -24.43 32.56 31.96
C LEU A 221 -24.01 33.74 31.06
N LEU A 222 -23.08 33.52 30.11
CA LEU A 222 -22.63 34.54 29.16
C LEU A 222 -23.60 34.75 27.98
N THR A 223 -24.40 33.75 27.64
CA THR A 223 -25.34 33.80 26.50
C THR A 223 -26.75 34.29 26.87
N LEU A 224 -27.04 34.50 28.16
CA LEU A 224 -28.32 35.00 28.67
C LEU A 224 -28.26 36.45 29.18
N GLY A 225 -27.22 37.20 28.79
CA GLY A 225 -27.08 38.64 29.02
C GLY A 225 -27.43 39.45 27.78
#